data_AF-A0A8S0FXB1-F1
#
_entry.id   AF-A0A8S0FXB1-F1
#
_cell.length_a   1.000
_cell.length_b   1.000
_cell.length_c   1.000
_cell.angle_alpha   90.00
_cell.angle_beta   90.00
_cell.angle_gamma   90.00
#
_symmetry.space_group_name_H-M   'P 1'
#
loop_
_entity.id
_entity.type
_entity.pdbx_description
1 polymer ?
#
loop_
_entity_poly.entity_id
_entity_poly.type
_entity_poly.pdbx_seq_one_letter_code
_entity_poly.pdbx_strand_id
1 'polypeptide(L)'
;MLFHGCCHNPTGIDPTLEQWQTLAQLSVEKGWLPLFDFAYQGFARGLEEDAEGLRAFAALHKELIVASSYSKNFGLYNERVGACTLVAADSETVERAFSQMKAAIRANYSNPPAHGASVKLCCHHPEQRCVTCDLGTRTD
;
A
#
# COMPACT_ATOMS: atom_id res chain seq x y z
N MET A 1 -7.13 11.65 -3.04
CA MET A 1 -6.58 11.63 -4.43
C MET A 1 -5.94 10.27 -4.67
N LEU A 2 -6.05 9.70 -5.88
CA LEU A 2 -5.44 8.42 -6.23
C LEU A 2 -4.12 8.63 -6.98
N PHE A 3 -3.08 7.93 -6.57
CA PHE A 3 -1.76 7.90 -7.20
C PHE A 3 -1.38 6.46 -7.55
N HIS A 4 -0.80 6.25 -8.73
CA HIS A 4 -0.10 4.99 -9.02
C HIS A 4 1.32 5.13 -8.48
N GLY A 5 1.75 4.26 -7.57
CA GLY A 5 3.05 4.43 -6.92
C GLY A 5 4.24 4.22 -7.85
N CYS A 6 4.10 3.33 -8.83
CA CYS A 6 5.04 3.11 -9.92
C CYS A 6 4.31 2.47 -11.11
N CYS A 7 4.95 2.50 -12.29
CA CYS A 7 4.45 1.92 -13.54
C CYS A 7 3.04 2.39 -13.88
N HIS A 8 2.80 3.70 -14.00
CA HIS A 8 1.47 4.24 -14.27
C HIS A 8 0.77 3.53 -15.44
N ASN A 9 -0.38 2.91 -15.19
CA ASN A 9 -1.20 2.30 -16.24
C ASN A 9 -2.24 3.32 -16.76
N PRO A 10 -2.34 3.61 -18.08
CA PRO A 10 -1.74 2.90 -19.22
C PRO A 10 -0.47 3.52 -19.83
N THR A 11 -0.05 4.71 -19.38
CA THR A 11 0.99 5.48 -20.08
C THR A 11 2.42 4.98 -19.86
N GLY A 12 2.67 4.25 -18.77
CA GLY A 12 3.99 3.82 -18.33
C GLY A 12 4.90 4.94 -17.83
N ILE A 13 4.38 6.17 -17.69
CA ILE A 13 5.17 7.34 -17.30
C ILE A 13 4.97 7.62 -15.82
N ASP A 14 6.06 7.56 -15.07
CA ASP A 14 6.09 7.88 -13.64
C ASP A 14 6.72 9.26 -13.41
N PRO A 15 6.24 10.02 -12.39
CA PRO A 15 6.87 11.27 -12.00
C PRO A 15 8.31 11.05 -11.51
N THR A 16 9.16 12.06 -11.70
CA THR A 16 10.50 12.08 -11.08
C THR A 16 10.40 12.28 -9.56
N LEU A 17 11.47 11.98 -8.82
CA LEU A 17 11.50 12.17 -7.37
C LEU A 17 11.18 13.62 -6.95
N GLU A 18 11.71 14.61 -7.67
CA GLU A 18 11.43 16.04 -7.42
C GLU A 18 9.94 16.38 -7.63
N GLN A 19 9.32 15.78 -8.65
CA GLN A 19 7.89 15.93 -8.90
C GLN A 19 7.06 15.26 -7.81
N TRP A 20 7.46 14.08 -7.34
CA TRP A 20 6.82 13.42 -6.20
C TRP A 20 6.89 14.26 -4.93
N GLN A 21 8.05 14.87 -4.62
CA GLN A 21 8.20 15.77 -3.48
C GLN A 21 7.29 17.00 -3.60
N THR A 22 7.22 17.59 -4.79
CA THR A 22 6.33 18.73 -5.08
C THR A 22 4.86 18.34 -4.88
N LEU A 23 4.46 17.18 -5.39
CA LEU A 23 3.09 16.65 -5.24
C LEU A 23 2.75 16.34 -3.77
N ALA A 24 3.69 15.78 -3.01
CA ALA A 24 3.50 15.50 -1.59
C ALA A 24 3.30 16.79 -0.79
N GLN A 25 4.06 17.83 -1.10
CA GLN A 25 3.93 19.12 -0.43
C GLN A 25 2.61 19.82 -0.77
N LEU A 26 2.19 19.77 -2.04
CA LEU A 26 0.88 20.25 -2.48
C LEU A 26 -0.26 19.47 -1.81
N SER A 27 -0.11 18.15 -1.70
CA SER A 27 -1.09 17.26 -1.06
C SER A 27 -1.32 17.63 0.41
N VAL A 28 -0.25 17.97 1.15
CA VAL A 28 -0.37 18.50 2.52
C VAL A 28 -1.03 19.87 2.53
N GLU A 29 -0.59 20.81 1.67
CA GLU A 29 -1.13 22.17 1.61
C GLU A 29 -2.64 22.18 1.31
N LYS A 30 -3.09 21.28 0.44
CA LYS A 30 -4.50 21.13 0.07
C LYS A 30 -5.29 20.19 0.97
N GLY A 31 -4.65 19.57 1.97
CA GLY A 31 -5.30 18.68 2.94
C GLY A 31 -5.86 17.39 2.33
N TRP A 32 -5.19 16.82 1.32
CA TRP A 32 -5.65 15.58 0.70
C TRP A 32 -5.35 14.36 1.56
N LEU A 33 -6.25 13.37 1.50
CA LEU A 33 -5.95 11.99 1.89
C LEU A 33 -5.45 11.22 0.64
N PRO A 34 -4.14 10.93 0.54
CA PRO A 34 -3.59 10.21 -0.59
C PRO A 34 -3.89 8.71 -0.49
N LEU A 35 -4.31 8.13 -1.61
CA LEU A 35 -4.49 6.71 -1.83
C LEU A 35 -3.49 6.27 -2.92
N PHE A 36 -2.65 5.30 -2.61
CA PHE A 36 -1.69 4.72 -3.55
C PHE A 36 -2.17 3.37 -4.06
N ASP A 37 -2.21 3.21 -5.38
CA ASP A 37 -2.31 1.90 -6.06
C ASP A 37 -0.88 1.40 -6.34
N PHE A 38 -0.54 0.26 -5.74
CA PHE A 38 0.78 -0.33 -5.74
C PHE A 38 0.72 -1.76 -6.29
N ALA A 39 0.48 -1.86 -7.60
CA ALA A 39 0.28 -3.13 -8.28
C ALA A 39 1.53 -3.72 -8.97
N TYR A 40 2.58 -2.92 -9.14
CA TYR A 40 3.73 -3.24 -10.01
C TYR A 40 5.10 -3.07 -9.34
N GLN A 41 5.16 -3.03 -8.01
CA GLN A 41 6.44 -2.86 -7.30
C GLN A 41 7.48 -3.90 -7.74
N GLY A 42 8.65 -3.45 -8.17
CA GLY A 42 9.74 -4.30 -8.65
C GLY A 42 9.73 -4.58 -10.15
N PHE A 43 8.82 -3.97 -10.92
CA PHE A 43 8.79 -4.09 -12.39
C PHE A 43 9.41 -2.91 -13.14
N ALA A 44 9.57 -1.73 -12.51
CA ALA A 44 10.15 -0.58 -13.20
C ALA A 44 11.67 -0.52 -13.02
N ARG A 45 12.13 0.04 -11.89
CA ARG A 45 13.55 0.32 -11.65
C ARG A 45 14.16 -0.58 -10.59
N GLY A 46 13.34 -1.07 -9.67
CA GLY A 46 13.74 -1.95 -8.57
C GLY A 46 12.75 -1.87 -7.41
N LEU A 47 12.85 -2.78 -6.44
CA LEU A 47 11.88 -2.84 -5.33
C LEU A 47 11.86 -1.57 -4.47
N GLU A 48 13.03 -0.94 -4.31
CA GLU A 48 13.25 0.21 -3.44
C GLU A 48 12.95 1.52 -4.17
N GLU A 49 13.41 1.61 -5.42
CA GLU A 49 13.21 2.75 -6.32
C GLU A 49 11.73 2.93 -6.65
N ASP A 50 11.00 1.84 -6.88
CA ASP A 50 9.57 1.88 -7.17
C ASP A 50 8.75 2.37 -5.96
N ALA A 51 9.32 2.34 -4.74
CA ALA A 51 8.67 2.82 -3.51
C ALA A 51 9.02 4.28 -3.15
N GLU A 52 9.87 4.96 -3.92
CA GLU A 52 10.34 6.32 -3.63
C GLU A 52 9.19 7.34 -3.53
N GLY A 53 8.24 7.30 -4.47
CA GLY A 53 7.08 8.21 -4.46
C GLY A 53 6.20 8.03 -3.22
N LEU A 54 5.94 6.78 -2.83
CA LEU A 54 5.20 6.47 -1.60
C LEU A 54 5.95 6.96 -0.36
N ARG A 55 7.26 6.77 -0.30
CA ARG A 55 8.09 7.24 0.82
C ARG A 55 8.13 8.75 0.93
N ALA A 56 8.18 9.47 -0.20
CA ALA A 56 8.10 10.92 -0.22
C ALA A 56 6.79 11.42 0.40
N PHE A 57 5.66 10.76 0.09
CA PHE A 57 4.37 11.07 0.72
C PHE A 57 4.35 10.69 2.20
N ALA A 58 4.83 9.50 2.56
CA ALA A 58 4.85 9.01 3.94
C ALA A 58 5.73 9.86 4.87
N ALA A 59 6.74 10.56 4.33
CA ALA A 59 7.58 11.48 5.11
C ALA A 59 6.85 12.77 5.51
N LEU A 60 5.84 13.19 4.76
CA LEU A 60 5.11 14.45 4.98
C LEU A 60 3.68 14.23 5.50
N HIS A 61 3.03 13.14 5.12
CA HIS A 61 1.69 12.79 5.55
C HIS A 61 1.70 11.90 6.78
N LYS A 62 0.87 12.25 7.76
CA LYS A 62 0.57 11.38 8.91
C LYS A 62 -0.46 10.30 8.58
N GLU A 63 -1.25 10.51 7.53
CA GLU A 63 -2.33 9.63 7.13
C GLU A 63 -2.30 9.37 5.62
N LEU A 64 -2.34 8.10 5.24
CA LEU A 64 -2.39 7.67 3.83
C LEU A 64 -2.94 6.24 3.72
N ILE A 65 -3.38 5.88 2.52
CA ILE A 65 -3.89 4.54 2.21
C ILE A 65 -3.05 3.94 1.09
N VAL A 66 -2.69 2.66 1.20
CA VAL A 66 -1.96 1.92 0.15
C VAL A 66 -2.71 0.64 -0.19
N ALA A 67 -3.11 0.50 -1.45
CA ALA A 67 -3.65 -0.72 -2.01
C ALA A 67 -2.53 -1.45 -2.77
N SER A 68 -2.03 -2.55 -2.22
CA SER A 68 -0.97 -3.36 -2.82
C SER A 68 -1.56 -4.59 -3.51
N SER A 69 -1.10 -4.89 -4.73
CA SER A 69 -1.47 -6.12 -5.44
C SER A 69 -0.24 -7.00 -5.64
N TYR A 70 -0.41 -8.31 -5.38
CA TYR A 70 0.66 -9.30 -5.59
C TYR A 70 0.45 -10.14 -6.85
N SER A 71 -0.56 -9.81 -7.66
CA SER A 71 -0.87 -10.56 -8.88
C SER A 71 0.28 -10.54 -9.89
N LYS A 72 0.99 -9.42 -10.04
CA LYS A 72 2.07 -9.27 -11.01
C LYS A 72 3.40 -9.67 -10.37
N ASN A 73 3.70 -9.13 -9.19
CA ASN A 73 4.99 -9.29 -8.50
C ASN A 73 5.30 -10.75 -8.15
N PHE A 74 4.28 -11.53 -7.77
CA PHE A 74 4.44 -12.95 -7.40
C PHE A 74 3.77 -13.90 -8.39
N GLY A 75 3.27 -13.42 -9.53
CA GLY A 75 2.52 -14.24 -10.49
C GLY A 75 1.20 -14.80 -9.96
N LEU A 76 0.70 -14.30 -8.82
CA LEU A 76 -0.50 -14.77 -8.12
C LEU A 76 -1.78 -14.14 -8.72
N TYR A 77 -1.91 -14.16 -10.05
CA TYR A 77 -3.00 -13.50 -10.77
C TYR A 77 -4.38 -14.00 -10.32
N ASN A 78 -4.56 -15.33 -10.29
CA ASN A 78 -5.85 -15.95 -10.00
C ASN A 78 -6.07 -16.22 -8.51
N GLU A 79 -5.03 -16.11 -7.68
CA GLU A 79 -5.12 -16.27 -6.22
C GLU A 79 -5.69 -15.04 -5.50
N ARG A 80 -5.84 -13.93 -6.23
CA ARG A 80 -6.47 -12.68 -5.76
C ARG A 80 -5.85 -12.14 -4.46
N VAL A 81 -4.53 -12.22 -4.37
CA VAL A 81 -3.77 -11.77 -3.21
C VAL A 81 -3.41 -10.29 -3.35
N GLY A 82 -3.72 -9.53 -2.31
CA GLY A 82 -3.40 -8.12 -2.16
C GLY A 82 -3.47 -7.72 -0.69
N ALA A 83 -3.08 -6.49 -0.40
CA ALA A 83 -3.17 -5.90 0.93
C ALA A 83 -3.70 -4.47 0.82
N CYS A 84 -4.50 -4.06 1.81
CA CYS A 84 -4.86 -2.66 1.99
C CYS A 84 -4.23 -2.20 3.30
N THR A 85 -3.32 -1.23 3.22
CA THR A 85 -2.60 -0.66 4.36
C THR A 85 -3.16 0.71 4.65
N LEU A 86 -3.59 0.93 5.89
CA LEU A 86 -4.00 2.23 6.41
C LEU A 86 -2.89 2.74 7.32
N VAL A 87 -2.39 3.93 7.04
CA VAL A 87 -1.50 4.67 7.92
C VAL A 87 -2.31 5.80 8.53
N ALA A 88 -2.30 5.92 9.85
CA ALA A 88 -2.93 7.02 10.55
C ALA A 88 -1.98 7.62 11.59
N ALA A 89 -2.32 8.82 12.07
CA ALA A 89 -1.48 9.59 12.97
C ALA A 89 -1.35 8.96 14.37
N ASP A 90 -2.37 8.24 14.81
CA ASP A 90 -2.49 7.68 16.16
C ASP A 90 -3.13 6.28 16.14
N SER A 91 -2.85 5.50 17.18
CA SER A 91 -3.31 4.12 17.30
C SER A 91 -4.83 4.00 17.44
N GLU A 92 -5.49 4.98 18.05
CA GLU A 92 -6.95 4.97 18.21
C GLU A 92 -7.65 5.12 16.85
N THR A 93 -7.17 6.02 16.01
CA THR A 93 -7.66 6.24 14.65
C THR A 93 -7.42 5.01 13.78
N VAL A 94 -6.25 4.36 13.90
CA VAL A 94 -5.99 3.09 13.21
C VAL A 94 -7.01 2.03 13.63
N GLU A 95 -7.23 1.82 14.92
CA GLU A 95 -8.16 0.80 15.42
C GLU A 95 -9.61 1.07 14.97
N ARG A 96 -10.04 2.33 15.02
CA ARG A 96 -11.36 2.75 14.55
C ARG A 96 -11.52 2.53 13.04
N ALA A 97 -10.56 2.97 12.23
CA ALA A 97 -10.59 2.76 10.79
C ALA A 97 -10.56 1.27 10.43
N PHE A 98 -9.74 0.49 11.15
CA PHE A 98 -9.64 -0.95 10.98
C PHE A 98 -10.95 -1.68 11.33
N SER A 99 -11.66 -1.24 12.38
CA SER A 99 -12.98 -1.78 12.73
C SER A 99 -14.00 -1.62 11.58
N GLN A 100 -14.00 -0.46 10.92
CA GLN A 100 -14.88 -0.19 9.79
C GLN A 100 -14.48 -0.99 8.56
N MET A 101 -13.18 -1.11 8.31
CA MET A 101 -12.67 -1.95 7.22
C MET A 101 -13.08 -3.41 7.40
N LYS A 102 -12.96 -3.97 8.62
CA LYS A 102 -13.44 -5.33 8.92
C LYS A 102 -14.94 -5.49 8.68
N ALA A 103 -15.76 -4.51 9.09
CA ALA A 103 -17.19 -4.55 8.85
C ALA A 103 -17.52 -4.55 7.35
N ALA A 104 -16.84 -3.71 6.56
CA ALA A 104 -16.99 -3.66 5.11
C ALA A 104 -16.55 -4.97 4.44
N ILE A 105 -15.43 -5.56 4.87
CA ILE A 105 -14.96 -6.87 4.37
C ILE A 105 -16.00 -7.96 4.66
N ARG A 106 -16.49 -7.99 5.91
CA ARG A 106 -17.48 -8.98 6.35
C ARG A 106 -18.77 -8.92 5.53
N ALA A 107 -19.22 -7.70 5.21
CA ALA A 107 -20.43 -7.47 4.41
C ALA A 107 -20.23 -7.83 2.92
N ASN A 108 -19.03 -7.69 2.36
CA ASN A 108 -18.78 -7.95 0.94
C ASN A 108 -18.48 -9.42 0.63
N TYR A 109 -17.51 -10.02 1.33
CA TYR A 109 -17.02 -11.37 0.99
C TYR A 109 -16.66 -12.20 2.22
N SER A 110 -17.08 -11.77 3.41
CA SER A 110 -16.82 -12.43 4.68
C SER A 110 -15.34 -12.37 5.10
N ASN A 111 -14.48 -13.21 4.50
CA ASN A 111 -13.08 -13.34 4.85
C ASN A 111 -12.24 -13.55 3.57
N PRO A 112 -10.98 -13.07 3.51
CA PRO A 112 -10.14 -13.21 2.32
C PRO A 112 -9.66 -14.66 2.06
N PRO A 113 -9.28 -15.01 0.82
CA PRO A 113 -8.77 -16.34 0.47
C PRO A 113 -7.42 -16.62 1.15
N ALA A 114 -7.29 -17.79 1.80
CA ALA A 114 -6.13 -18.14 2.60
C ALA A 114 -4.94 -18.72 1.81
N HIS A 115 -5.19 -19.36 0.67
CA HIS A 115 -4.16 -20.10 -0.07
C HIS A 115 -3.06 -19.18 -0.63
N GLY A 116 -3.42 -18.17 -1.41
CA GLY A 116 -2.43 -17.23 -1.92
C GLY A 116 -1.71 -16.41 -0.85
N ALA A 117 -2.34 -16.17 0.31
CA ALA A 117 -1.70 -15.49 1.43
C ALA A 117 -0.57 -16.35 2.04
N SER A 118 -0.74 -17.67 2.14
CA SER A 118 0.29 -18.57 2.67
C SER A 118 1.47 -18.74 1.71
N VAL A 119 1.23 -18.72 0.40
CA VAL A 119 2.30 -18.77 -0.62
C VAL A 119 3.21 -17.54 -0.52
N LYS A 120 2.63 -16.35 -0.38
CA LYS A 120 3.41 -15.11 -0.19
C LYS A 120 4.19 -15.11 1.13
N LEU A 121 3.66 -15.70 2.20
CA LEU A 121 4.38 -15.81 3.48
C LEU A 121 5.65 -16.66 3.35
N CYS A 122 5.64 -17.70 2.50
CA CYS A 122 6.78 -18.58 2.26
C CYS A 122 7.95 -17.88 1.52
N CYS A 123 7.67 -16.83 0.75
CA CYS A 123 8.68 -16.08 0.01
C CYS A 123 9.40 -15.02 0.87
N HIS A 124 9.17 -14.97 2.19
CA HIS A 124 9.80 -13.95 3.04
C HIS A 124 11.28 -14.21 3.34
N HIS A 125 12.11 -13.28 2.89
CA HIS A 125 13.32 -12.87 3.62
C HIS A 125 12.91 -12.07 4.88
N PRO A 126 13.63 -12.20 6.01
CA PRO A 126 13.23 -11.69 7.34
C PRO A 126 13.06 -10.15 7.45
N GLU A 127 13.52 -9.40 6.45
CA GLU A 127 13.52 -7.93 6.43
C GLU A 127 12.15 -7.32 6.04
N GLN A 128 11.29 -8.06 5.32
CA GLN A 128 10.04 -7.53 4.77
C GLN A 128 8.84 -8.00 5.59
N ARG A 129 8.57 -7.47 6.78
CA ARG A 129 7.29 -7.75 7.47
C ARG A 129 6.14 -7.09 6.72
N CYS A 130 5.56 -7.81 5.74
CA CYS A 130 4.37 -7.36 5.03
C CYS A 130 3.13 -7.94 5.71
N VAL A 131 2.34 -7.03 6.27
CA VAL A 131 1.09 -7.23 7.00
C VAL A 131 0.04 -7.84 6.06
N THR A 132 -0.04 -9.17 6.01
CA THR A 132 -1.27 -9.87 5.63
C THR A 132 -2.21 -9.83 6.82
N CYS A 133 -2.95 -8.74 7.02
CA CYS A 133 -3.90 -8.59 8.14
C CYS A 133 -3.32 -9.15 9.46
N ASP A 134 -2.09 -8.78 9.78
CA ASP A 134 -1.36 -9.30 10.94
C ASP A 134 -1.04 -8.15 11.90
N LEU A 135 -1.41 -8.39 13.15
CA LEU A 135 -1.37 -7.46 14.27
C LEU A 135 0.04 -6.88 14.42
N GLY A 136 0.15 -5.56 14.33
CA GLY A 136 1.43 -4.88 14.50
C GLY A 136 1.21 -3.42 14.83
N THR A 137 0.79 -3.14 16.07
CA THR A 137 1.06 -1.86 16.69
C THR A 137 2.56 -1.60 16.58
N ARG A 138 2.93 -0.48 15.96
CA ARG A 138 4.31 0.02 15.96
C ARG A 138 4.63 0.47 17.39
N THR A 139 5.02 -0.48 18.24
CA THR A 139 5.77 -0.18 19.46
C THR A 139 7.24 -0.41 19.15
N ASP A 140 7.96 0.71 19.20
CA ASP A 140 9.42 0.93 19.13
C ASP A 140 10.09 0.80 17.76
#